data_AF-A0A559TLB2-F1
#
_entry.id   AF-A0A559TLB2-F1
#
_cell.length_a   1.000
_cell.length_b   1.000
_cell.length_c   1.000
_cell.angle_alpha   90.00
_cell.angle_beta   90.00
_cell.angle_gamma   90.00
#
_symmetry.space_group_name_H-M   'P 1'
#
loop_
_entity.id
_entity.type
_entity.pdbx_description
1 polymer ?
#
loop_
_entity_poly.entity_id
_entity_poly.type
_entity_poly.pdbx_seq_one_letter_code
_entity_poly.pdbx_strand_id
1 'polypeptide(L)'
;MATISASRKIERAGVNALRTLLEEHDHLVQEIDGGADHGEDLYVAFASEGRRTGHVIAIQVKSGKKYKRANGYAIPVAGHRDDWKESRLPVVGVVYDRDEKRLFWVNLTEELRRGSEATWIQVPRVNELTDESLHGFIAALQAFIDTQGMWLGSEDESEGQSPDTGGTYSKEFLNLTIPPNLSEDAQTTAHKSATTTAGGRTAPRAPGPERKHTSAGIAEPDRADRYSDVRLAVVALKADRHRARERGYQDGVRLAPHLSWLALDELANRDFDFGSWLEGWCNGWLDIQTGQAASGAAGPTWLPLLADHLGALVDPIGYDRWSFTPSREYLDGFVTGLRTVWQDAGATMPGRISPEPQSAPISGAGIARSQEEQRTSSADTASARGQGPSCAVPAEAVTPPVVCSDQKRLTTVKGVLGSINFDGETVTIRKEGYGPRMKGIRSLAVREIDHVIVRPATAMFHGYIQFVVRDHPPAPDRRLSMASGRPHREDPDSMSYTRRANREIEHLKTEIESAIATARDGAPPSGAAVTA
;
A
#
# COMPACT_ATOMS: atom_id res chain seq x y z
N MET A 1 16.18 -17.87 21.88
CA MET A 1 15.48 -18.13 20.59
C MET A 1 14.07 -17.59 20.69
N ALA A 2 13.49 -17.12 19.58
CA ALA A 2 12.08 -16.71 19.54
C ALA A 2 11.17 -17.94 19.33
N THR A 3 10.14 -18.10 20.16
CA THR A 3 9.22 -19.24 20.09
C THR A 3 8.04 -18.92 19.17
N ILE A 4 7.92 -19.62 18.05
CA ILE A 4 6.74 -19.53 17.17
C ILE A 4 5.54 -20.11 17.91
N SER A 5 4.44 -19.35 18.03
CA SER A 5 3.23 -19.86 18.68
C SER A 5 2.62 -21.01 17.88
N ALA A 6 2.14 -22.05 18.59
CA ALA A 6 1.44 -23.16 17.96
C ALA A 6 0.15 -22.71 17.25
N SER A 7 -0.46 -21.61 17.72
CA SER A 7 -1.62 -20.98 17.08
C SER A 7 -1.28 -20.48 15.67
N ARG A 8 -0.16 -19.76 15.49
CA ARG A 8 0.22 -19.18 14.20
C ARG A 8 0.40 -20.23 13.12
N LYS A 9 0.91 -21.42 13.47
CA LYS A 9 1.00 -22.57 12.55
C LYS A 9 -0.38 -23.18 12.20
N ILE A 10 -1.37 -23.06 13.08
CA ILE A 10 -2.75 -23.48 12.84
C ILE A 10 -3.47 -22.46 11.96
N GLU A 11 -3.41 -21.17 12.31
CA GLU A 11 -4.00 -20.04 11.58
C GLU A 11 -3.48 -19.97 10.14
N ARG A 12 -2.15 -20.00 9.95
CA ARG A 12 -1.54 -20.02 8.61
C ARG A 12 -1.93 -21.20 7.74
N ALA A 13 -2.30 -22.34 8.33
CA ALA A 13 -2.65 -23.52 7.54
C ALA A 13 -3.94 -23.32 6.73
N GLY A 14 -4.94 -22.63 7.28
CA GLY A 14 -6.18 -22.33 6.57
C GLY A 14 -6.02 -21.20 5.56
N VAL A 15 -5.31 -20.13 5.93
CA VAL A 15 -5.01 -19.02 5.00
C VAL A 15 -4.28 -19.54 3.77
N ASN A 16 -3.24 -20.37 3.96
CA ASN A 16 -2.53 -20.99 2.84
C ASN A 16 -3.44 -21.92 2.01
N ALA A 17 -4.25 -22.78 2.64
CA ALA A 17 -5.10 -23.73 1.92
C ALA A 17 -6.16 -23.03 1.05
N LEU A 18 -6.83 -22.00 1.59
CA LEU A 18 -7.80 -21.22 0.83
C LEU A 18 -7.13 -20.40 -0.28
N ARG A 19 -5.96 -19.80 0.00
CA ARG A 19 -5.21 -19.04 -1.01
C ARG A 19 -4.80 -19.93 -2.19
N THR A 20 -4.31 -21.14 -1.93
CA THR A 20 -3.99 -22.12 -2.97
C THR A 20 -5.20 -22.47 -3.84
N LEU A 21 -6.34 -22.85 -3.24
CA LEU A 21 -7.56 -23.18 -4.01
C LEU A 21 -8.04 -22.02 -4.90
N LEU A 22 -7.89 -20.77 -4.44
CA LEU A 22 -8.27 -19.59 -5.22
C LEU A 22 -7.24 -19.24 -6.32
N GLU A 23 -5.94 -19.29 -6.00
CA GLU A 23 -4.86 -19.01 -6.97
C GLU A 23 -4.79 -20.08 -8.08
N GLU A 24 -5.12 -21.34 -7.78
CA GLU A 24 -5.17 -22.44 -8.76
C GLU A 24 -6.36 -22.33 -9.72
N HIS A 25 -7.35 -21.49 -9.41
CA HIS A 25 -8.51 -21.15 -10.26
C HIS A 25 -8.44 -19.68 -10.75
N ASP A 26 -7.22 -19.18 -11.00
CA ASP A 26 -6.90 -17.86 -11.57
C ASP A 26 -7.40 -16.63 -10.76
N HIS A 27 -7.81 -16.79 -9.50
CA HIS A 27 -8.31 -15.67 -8.70
C HIS A 27 -7.20 -14.88 -8.00
N LEU A 28 -7.37 -13.55 -7.95
CA LEU A 28 -6.37 -12.65 -7.38
C LEU A 28 -6.59 -12.51 -5.88
N VAL A 29 -5.75 -13.15 -5.09
CA VAL A 29 -5.79 -13.07 -3.62
C VAL A 29 -4.73 -12.11 -3.08
N GLN A 30 -5.15 -11.19 -2.21
CA GLN A 30 -4.27 -10.31 -1.45
C GLN A 30 -4.41 -10.61 0.04
N GLU A 31 -3.31 -10.90 0.70
CA GLU A 31 -3.26 -11.15 2.15
C GLU A 31 -3.15 -9.84 2.93
N ILE A 32 -3.86 -9.74 4.07
CA ILE A 32 -3.82 -8.62 5.00
C ILE A 32 -2.78 -8.93 6.09
N ASP A 33 -1.79 -8.06 6.31
CA ASP A 33 -0.82 -8.27 7.40
C ASP A 33 -1.48 -7.98 8.75
N GLY A 34 -1.45 -8.95 9.67
CA GLY A 34 -2.23 -8.97 10.91
C GLY A 34 -1.85 -7.92 11.98
N GLY A 35 -1.17 -6.84 11.58
CA GLY A 35 -1.13 -5.58 12.33
C GLY A 35 -2.34 -4.68 12.04
N ALA A 36 -3.12 -4.96 10.98
CA ALA A 36 -4.35 -4.26 10.60
C ALA A 36 -5.58 -5.19 10.69
N ASP A 37 -5.60 -6.11 11.67
CA ASP A 37 -6.66 -7.12 11.84
C ASP A 37 -7.95 -6.49 12.39
N HIS A 38 -8.83 -6.07 11.47
CA HIS A 38 -10.23 -5.71 11.74
C HIS A 38 -11.18 -6.92 11.62
N GLY A 39 -10.66 -8.15 11.63
CA GLY A 39 -11.45 -9.35 11.37
C GLY A 39 -11.50 -9.76 9.89
N GLU A 40 -10.48 -9.42 9.12
CA GLU A 40 -10.32 -9.79 7.71
C GLU A 40 -8.88 -10.30 7.49
N ASP A 41 -8.71 -11.47 6.86
CA ASP A 41 -7.39 -12.08 6.57
C ASP A 41 -6.97 -11.89 5.10
N LEU A 42 -7.94 -11.87 4.18
CA LEU A 42 -7.73 -11.79 2.73
C LEU A 42 -8.72 -10.81 2.07
N TYR A 43 -8.27 -10.15 1.01
CA TYR A 43 -9.15 -9.68 -0.07
C TYR A 43 -9.01 -10.61 -1.28
N VAL A 44 -10.10 -10.84 -2.01
CA VAL A 44 -10.10 -11.67 -3.23
C VAL A 44 -10.86 -10.93 -4.32
N ALA A 45 -10.23 -10.74 -5.47
CA ALA A 45 -10.90 -10.23 -6.67
C ALA A 45 -11.13 -11.37 -7.66
N PHE A 46 -12.40 -11.67 -7.95
CA PHE A 46 -12.77 -12.77 -8.84
C PHE A 46 -12.39 -12.47 -10.29
N ALA A 47 -11.85 -13.48 -10.96
CA ALA A 47 -11.49 -13.44 -12.37
C ALA A 47 -12.20 -14.54 -13.17
N SER A 48 -12.35 -14.32 -14.47
CA SER A 48 -12.85 -15.29 -15.45
C SER A 48 -12.16 -15.00 -16.78
N GLU A 49 -11.79 -16.04 -17.53
CA GLU A 49 -11.09 -15.92 -18.83
C GLU A 49 -9.84 -15.01 -18.79
N GLY A 50 -9.09 -15.05 -17.69
CA GLY A 50 -7.90 -14.19 -17.48
C GLY A 50 -8.20 -12.70 -17.24
N ARG A 51 -9.47 -12.30 -17.09
CA ARG A 51 -9.91 -10.93 -16.80
C ARG A 51 -10.57 -10.83 -15.44
N ARG A 52 -10.37 -9.70 -14.74
CA ARG A 52 -11.10 -9.42 -13.48
C ARG A 52 -12.57 -9.15 -13.78
N THR A 53 -13.47 -9.73 -13.00
CA THR A 53 -14.94 -9.59 -13.15
C THR A 53 -15.53 -8.34 -12.49
N GLY A 54 -14.69 -7.46 -11.92
CA GLY A 54 -15.11 -6.30 -11.11
C GLY A 54 -15.40 -6.64 -9.64
N HIS A 55 -15.96 -7.83 -9.37
CA HIS A 55 -16.28 -8.32 -8.03
C HIS A 55 -15.06 -8.46 -7.12
N VAL A 56 -15.23 -8.07 -5.86
CA VAL A 56 -14.24 -8.21 -4.78
C VAL A 56 -14.97 -8.63 -3.50
N ILE A 57 -14.34 -9.50 -2.71
CA ILE A 57 -14.79 -9.89 -1.37
C ILE A 57 -13.67 -9.74 -0.34
N ALA A 58 -14.04 -9.62 0.93
CA ALA A 58 -13.14 -9.82 2.06
C ALA A 58 -13.38 -11.23 2.65
N ILE A 59 -12.35 -11.85 3.22
CA ILE A 59 -12.47 -13.18 3.85
C ILE A 59 -11.79 -13.21 5.22
N GLN A 60 -12.54 -13.66 6.22
CA GLN A 60 -12.05 -14.07 7.53
C GLN A 60 -11.83 -15.59 7.56
N VAL A 61 -10.60 -16.05 7.80
CA VAL A 61 -10.19 -17.46 7.77
C VAL A 61 -9.91 -17.99 9.18
N LYS A 62 -10.80 -18.83 9.71
CA LYS A 62 -10.68 -19.40 11.06
C LYS A 62 -10.25 -20.87 11.01
N SER A 63 -9.12 -21.21 11.67
CA SER A 63 -8.52 -22.55 11.59
C SER A 63 -8.49 -23.32 12.91
N GLY A 64 -8.84 -24.61 12.89
CA GLY A 64 -8.61 -25.54 13.99
C GLY A 64 -9.79 -25.78 14.97
N LYS A 65 -9.57 -26.71 15.91
CA LYS A 65 -10.66 -27.45 16.59
C LYS A 65 -11.67 -26.60 17.37
N LYS A 66 -11.29 -25.40 17.86
CA LYS A 66 -12.20 -24.50 18.59
C LYS A 66 -13.38 -23.97 17.76
N TYR A 67 -13.27 -24.01 16.43
CA TYR A 67 -14.34 -23.62 15.51
C TYR A 67 -15.26 -24.79 15.10
N LYS A 68 -14.91 -26.04 15.42
CA LYS A 68 -15.73 -27.22 15.12
C LYS A 68 -16.93 -27.33 16.07
N ARG A 69 -18.04 -27.86 15.58
CA ARG A 69 -19.32 -28.09 16.26
C ARG A 69 -19.83 -29.49 15.91
N ALA A 70 -20.88 -29.96 16.57
CA ALA A 70 -21.46 -31.29 16.32
C ALA A 70 -21.86 -31.47 14.84
N ASN A 71 -22.57 -30.49 14.27
CA ASN A 71 -23.15 -30.57 12.93
C ASN A 71 -22.42 -29.69 11.89
N GLY A 72 -21.19 -29.24 12.18
CA GLY A 72 -20.41 -28.37 11.28
C GLY A 72 -19.44 -27.48 12.03
N TYR A 73 -19.40 -26.20 11.69
CA TYR A 73 -18.45 -25.24 12.25
C TYR A 73 -19.16 -23.93 12.64
N ALA A 74 -18.47 -23.06 13.38
CA ALA A 74 -18.98 -21.74 13.69
C ALA A 74 -17.85 -20.72 13.86
N ILE A 75 -18.09 -19.49 13.39
CA ILE A 75 -17.18 -18.35 13.49
C ILE A 75 -17.72 -17.39 14.57
N PRO A 76 -16.91 -16.92 15.53
CA PRO A 76 -17.34 -15.96 16.53
C PRO A 76 -17.44 -14.58 15.90
N VAL A 77 -18.54 -13.84 16.16
CA VAL A 77 -18.72 -12.47 15.66
C VAL A 77 -17.86 -11.48 16.46
N ALA A 78 -17.73 -11.70 17.77
CA ALA A 78 -16.95 -10.85 18.68
C ALA A 78 -17.28 -9.36 18.51
N GLY A 79 -16.26 -8.50 18.33
CA GLY A 79 -16.44 -7.06 18.11
C GLY A 79 -16.78 -6.68 16.66
N HIS A 80 -16.63 -7.61 15.70
CA HIS A 80 -16.70 -7.33 14.26
C HIS A 80 -18.14 -7.30 13.70
N ARG A 81 -19.16 -7.21 14.56
CA ARG A 81 -20.59 -7.27 14.17
C ARG A 81 -20.91 -6.21 13.13
N ASP A 82 -20.62 -4.96 13.48
CA ASP A 82 -21.05 -3.82 12.67
C ASP A 82 -20.09 -3.65 11.48
N ASP A 83 -18.78 -3.85 11.69
CA ASP A 83 -17.76 -3.96 10.63
C ASP A 83 -18.21 -4.90 9.50
N TRP A 84 -18.52 -6.17 9.81
CA TRP A 84 -18.89 -7.17 8.79
C TRP A 84 -20.29 -6.95 8.18
N LYS A 85 -21.20 -6.31 8.91
CA LYS A 85 -22.58 -6.04 8.47
C LYS A 85 -22.66 -4.83 7.53
N GLU A 86 -21.91 -3.78 7.85
CA GLU A 86 -21.91 -2.48 7.18
C GLU A 86 -20.79 -2.35 6.15
N SER A 87 -19.85 -3.31 6.07
CA SER A 87 -18.81 -3.34 5.03
C SER A 87 -19.40 -3.21 3.62
N ARG A 88 -18.67 -2.46 2.80
CA ARG A 88 -18.94 -2.25 1.36
C ARG A 88 -18.47 -3.43 0.51
N LEU A 89 -17.71 -4.35 1.08
CA LEU A 89 -17.37 -5.65 0.51
C LEU A 89 -18.15 -6.74 1.25
N PRO A 90 -18.60 -7.83 0.59
CA PRO A 90 -19.08 -9.00 1.30
C PRO A 90 -17.92 -9.60 2.11
N VAL A 91 -18.11 -9.73 3.42
CA VAL A 91 -17.19 -10.43 4.31
C VAL A 91 -17.63 -11.89 4.39
N VAL A 92 -16.75 -12.77 3.92
CA VAL A 92 -16.96 -14.22 3.89
C VAL A 92 -16.24 -14.87 5.06
N GLY A 93 -16.90 -15.78 5.76
CA GLY A 93 -16.31 -16.56 6.83
C GLY A 93 -15.93 -17.94 6.31
N VAL A 94 -14.64 -18.27 6.32
CA VAL A 94 -14.15 -19.61 5.94
C VAL A 94 -13.53 -20.31 7.14
N VAL A 95 -13.92 -21.58 7.38
CA VAL A 95 -13.32 -22.45 8.38
C VAL A 95 -12.47 -23.52 7.71
N TYR A 96 -11.21 -23.65 8.14
CA TYR A 96 -10.35 -24.77 7.74
C TYR A 96 -10.29 -25.85 8.83
N ASP A 97 -10.82 -27.02 8.52
CA ASP A 97 -10.68 -28.21 9.35
C ASP A 97 -9.32 -28.86 9.08
N ARG A 98 -8.41 -28.78 10.05
CA ARG A 98 -7.06 -29.35 9.93
C ARG A 98 -6.98 -30.87 10.12
N ASP A 99 -8.03 -31.50 10.67
CA ASP A 99 -8.10 -32.96 10.80
C ASP A 99 -8.62 -33.58 9.50
N GLU A 100 -9.65 -32.96 8.91
CA GLU A 100 -10.26 -33.42 7.64
C GLU A 100 -9.56 -32.84 6.39
N LYS A 101 -8.75 -31.78 6.53
CA LYS A 101 -8.12 -30.96 5.47
C LYS A 101 -9.12 -30.28 4.51
N ARG A 102 -10.28 -29.86 5.02
CA ARG A 102 -11.40 -29.33 4.21
C ARG A 102 -11.73 -27.89 4.59
N LEU A 103 -12.20 -27.12 3.62
CA LEU A 103 -12.60 -25.72 3.77
C LEU A 103 -14.14 -25.63 3.74
N PHE A 104 -14.74 -24.83 4.62
CA PHE A 104 -16.19 -24.63 4.69
C PHE A 104 -16.53 -23.14 4.83
N TRP A 105 -17.62 -22.66 4.22
CA TRP A 105 -17.85 -21.22 4.07
C TRP A 105 -19.26 -20.72 4.45
N VAL A 106 -19.36 -19.43 4.77
CA VAL A 106 -20.62 -18.68 4.96
C VAL A 106 -20.44 -17.21 4.55
N ASN A 107 -21.50 -16.57 4.07
CA ASN A 107 -21.53 -15.12 3.86
C ASN A 107 -21.87 -14.42 5.20
N LEU A 108 -20.87 -13.84 5.88
CA LEU A 108 -21.06 -13.24 7.22
C LEU A 108 -21.89 -11.95 7.12
N THR A 109 -21.62 -11.13 6.10
CA THR A 109 -22.38 -9.90 5.82
C THR A 109 -23.86 -10.19 5.61
N GLU A 110 -24.19 -11.22 4.84
CA GLU A 110 -25.59 -11.62 4.61
C GLU A 110 -26.29 -12.12 5.88
N GLU A 111 -25.65 -13.01 6.64
CA GLU A 111 -26.22 -13.52 7.90
C GLU A 111 -26.43 -12.40 8.93
N LEU A 112 -25.56 -11.40 8.98
CA LEU A 112 -25.71 -10.24 9.86
C LEU A 112 -26.78 -9.25 9.34
N ARG A 113 -26.89 -9.03 8.02
CA ARG A 113 -27.95 -8.21 7.42
C ARG A 113 -29.34 -8.84 7.52
N ARG A 114 -29.42 -10.18 7.59
CA ARG A 114 -30.64 -10.95 7.94
C ARG A 114 -31.08 -10.75 9.40
N GLY A 115 -30.33 -10.01 10.23
CA GLY A 115 -30.67 -9.72 11.62
C GLY A 115 -30.20 -10.78 12.63
N SER A 116 -29.14 -11.53 12.32
CA SER A 116 -28.62 -12.56 13.22
C SER A 116 -27.88 -11.98 14.43
N GLU A 117 -28.59 -11.85 15.56
CA GLU A 117 -28.01 -11.47 16.85
C GLU A 117 -27.18 -12.58 17.53
N ALA A 118 -26.88 -13.66 16.80
CA ALA A 118 -26.01 -14.72 17.30
C ALA A 118 -24.57 -14.22 17.53
N THR A 119 -23.96 -14.61 18.65
CA THR A 119 -22.53 -14.37 18.92
C THR A 119 -21.60 -15.31 18.13
N TRP A 120 -22.16 -16.34 17.49
CA TRP A 120 -21.48 -17.30 16.64
C TRP A 120 -22.31 -17.63 15.40
N ILE A 121 -21.86 -17.19 14.22
CA ILE A 121 -22.50 -17.55 12.95
C ILE A 121 -22.12 -19.00 12.61
N GLN A 122 -23.11 -19.80 12.20
CA GLN A 122 -22.88 -21.19 11.81
C GLN A 122 -22.33 -21.29 10.40
N VAL A 123 -21.44 -22.25 10.18
CA VAL A 123 -20.83 -22.58 8.89
C VAL A 123 -21.24 -24.01 8.55
N PRO A 124 -22.20 -24.21 7.62
CA PRO A 124 -22.75 -25.53 7.30
C PRO A 124 -21.70 -26.47 6.69
N ARG A 125 -21.76 -27.78 7.02
CA ARG A 125 -20.93 -28.79 6.33
C ARG A 125 -21.23 -28.94 4.84
N VAL A 126 -22.43 -28.56 4.40
CA VAL A 126 -22.83 -28.58 2.99
C VAL A 126 -22.19 -27.46 2.17
N ASN A 127 -21.74 -26.39 2.83
CA ASN A 127 -21.00 -25.28 2.21
C ASN A 127 -19.50 -25.60 2.19
N GLU A 128 -19.10 -26.72 1.60
CA GLU A 128 -17.69 -27.05 1.40
C GLU A 128 -17.10 -26.26 0.22
N LEU A 129 -15.82 -25.88 0.31
CA LEU A 129 -15.03 -25.37 -0.81
C LEU A 129 -14.09 -26.48 -1.31
N THR A 130 -14.36 -26.96 -2.51
CA THR A 130 -13.55 -27.88 -3.33
C THR A 130 -13.44 -27.31 -4.75
N ASP A 131 -12.60 -27.91 -5.59
CA ASP A 131 -12.50 -27.55 -7.02
C ASP A 131 -13.85 -27.60 -7.75
N GLU A 132 -14.72 -28.56 -7.40
CA GLU A 132 -16.04 -28.70 -8.00
C GLU A 132 -17.06 -27.70 -7.47
N SER A 133 -16.97 -27.29 -6.19
CA SER A 133 -17.93 -26.36 -5.58
C SER A 133 -17.53 -24.89 -5.71
N LEU A 134 -16.27 -24.57 -6.03
CA LEU A 134 -15.77 -23.21 -6.09
C LEU A 134 -16.56 -22.33 -7.06
N HIS A 135 -16.96 -22.86 -8.23
CA HIS A 135 -17.78 -22.12 -9.18
C HIS A 135 -19.15 -21.69 -8.58
N GLY A 136 -19.78 -22.56 -7.79
CA GLY A 136 -21.02 -22.25 -7.08
C GLY A 136 -20.82 -21.21 -5.96
N PHE A 137 -19.69 -21.25 -5.26
CA PHE A 137 -19.29 -20.23 -4.28
C PHE A 137 -19.11 -18.85 -4.92
N ILE A 138 -18.39 -18.77 -6.05
CA ILE A 138 -18.20 -17.54 -6.81
C ILE A 138 -19.55 -16.99 -7.27
N ALA A 139 -20.36 -17.82 -7.95
CA ALA A 139 -21.65 -17.41 -8.50
C ALA A 139 -22.62 -16.91 -7.43
N ALA A 140 -22.66 -17.57 -6.26
CA ALA A 140 -23.49 -17.13 -5.12
C ALA A 140 -23.07 -15.76 -4.59
N LEU A 141 -21.76 -15.48 -4.51
CA LEU A 141 -21.24 -14.21 -4.02
C LEU A 141 -21.32 -13.08 -5.05
N GLN A 142 -21.19 -13.39 -6.35
CA GLN A 142 -21.47 -12.44 -7.43
C GLN A 142 -22.95 -12.03 -7.41
N ALA A 143 -23.87 -13.00 -7.41
CA ALA A 143 -25.30 -12.72 -7.32
C ALA A 143 -25.69 -11.93 -6.05
N PHE A 144 -24.99 -12.16 -4.92
CA PHE A 144 -25.16 -11.36 -3.70
C PHE A 144 -24.66 -9.93 -3.88
N ILE A 145 -23.47 -9.71 -4.44
CA ILE A 145 -22.93 -8.38 -4.75
C ILE A 145 -23.89 -7.60 -5.65
N ASP A 146 -24.35 -8.23 -6.73
CA ASP A 146 -25.28 -7.65 -7.71
C ASP A 146 -26.59 -7.22 -7.04
N THR A 147 -27.22 -8.15 -6.31
CA THR A 147 -28.52 -7.94 -5.63
C THR A 147 -28.42 -6.92 -4.49
N GLN A 148 -27.23 -6.68 -3.94
CA GLN A 148 -26.98 -5.71 -2.87
C GLN A 148 -26.33 -4.41 -3.36
N GLY A 149 -26.07 -4.26 -4.67
CA GLY A 149 -25.39 -3.08 -5.24
C GLY A 149 -23.95 -2.88 -4.74
N MET A 150 -23.28 -3.91 -4.24
CA MET A 150 -21.98 -3.81 -3.54
C MET A 150 -20.77 -3.70 -4.48
N TRP A 151 -20.92 -2.93 -5.56
CA TRP A 151 -19.91 -2.72 -6.58
C TRP A 151 -18.83 -1.72 -6.14
N LEU A 152 -17.59 -1.92 -6.56
CA LEU A 152 -16.53 -0.90 -6.49
C LEU A 152 -16.68 0.17 -7.61
N GLY A 153 -17.86 0.78 -7.66
CA GLY A 153 -18.14 2.06 -8.31
C GLY A 153 -18.69 1.98 -9.73
N SER A 154 -20.00 2.16 -9.84
CA SER A 154 -20.67 2.94 -10.89
C SER A 154 -22.08 3.32 -10.40
N GLU A 155 -22.19 4.46 -9.72
CA GLU A 155 -23.47 5.18 -9.66
C GLU A 155 -23.61 5.89 -11.01
N ASP A 156 -24.37 5.29 -11.93
CA ASP A 156 -24.62 5.87 -13.25
C ASP A 156 -25.69 6.98 -13.18
N GLU A 157 -25.60 7.93 -14.12
CA GLU A 157 -26.42 9.14 -14.16
C GLU A 157 -27.91 8.83 -14.31
N SER A 158 -28.74 9.13 -13.29
CA SER A 158 -30.20 8.99 -13.39
C SER A 158 -31.06 10.02 -12.62
N GLU A 159 -30.57 11.25 -12.42
CA GLU A 159 -31.44 12.37 -12.04
C GLU A 159 -31.02 13.68 -12.72
N GLY A 160 -31.76 14.10 -13.75
CA GLY A 160 -31.36 15.25 -14.57
C GLY A 160 -32.27 15.67 -15.73
N GLN A 161 -33.46 15.07 -15.92
CA GLN A 161 -34.36 15.48 -17.01
C GLN A 161 -35.84 15.61 -16.58
N SER A 162 -36.29 16.86 -16.56
CA SER A 162 -37.68 17.31 -16.63
C SER A 162 -37.65 18.68 -17.34
N PRO A 163 -38.76 19.18 -17.92
CA PRO A 163 -40.14 18.69 -17.79
C PRO A 163 -40.80 18.31 -19.13
N ASP A 164 -41.98 17.66 -19.09
CA ASP A 164 -43.27 18.33 -19.36
C ASP A 164 -44.44 17.46 -18.85
N THR A 165 -45.67 17.91 -19.09
CA THR A 165 -46.91 17.59 -18.38
C THR A 165 -47.76 16.50 -19.05
N GLY A 166 -48.42 15.67 -18.24
CA GLY A 166 -49.44 14.71 -18.69
C GLY A 166 -49.94 13.79 -17.57
N GLY A 167 -51.26 13.74 -17.35
CA GLY A 167 -51.88 12.75 -16.45
C GLY A 167 -51.83 11.32 -17.02
N THR A 168 -52.10 10.26 -16.25
CA THR A 168 -53.23 10.13 -15.32
C THR A 168 -52.97 9.04 -14.27
N TYR A 169 -53.54 9.17 -13.07
CA TYR A 169 -53.47 8.15 -12.02
C TYR A 169 -54.26 6.87 -12.35
N SER A 170 -53.68 5.71 -12.01
CA SER A 170 -54.44 4.51 -11.60
C SER A 170 -53.59 3.67 -10.64
N LYS A 171 -54.25 3.09 -9.62
CA LYS A 171 -53.66 2.14 -8.68
C LYS A 171 -53.95 0.71 -9.14
N GLU A 172 -53.01 -0.20 -8.94
CA GLU A 172 -53.21 -1.55 -8.35
C GLU A 172 -51.81 -2.20 -8.25
N PHE A 173 -51.25 -2.37 -7.04
CA PHE A 173 -51.45 -3.44 -6.06
C PHE A 173 -50.67 -4.73 -6.34
N LEU A 174 -50.07 -5.26 -5.26
CA LEU A 174 -49.14 -6.40 -5.26
C LEU A 174 -49.85 -7.73 -5.59
N ASN A 175 -49.19 -8.58 -6.38
CA ASN A 175 -48.99 -10.00 -6.05
C ASN A 175 -48.06 -10.70 -7.08
N LEU A 176 -47.11 -11.49 -6.58
CA LEU A 176 -46.52 -12.59 -7.34
C LEU A 176 -46.20 -13.74 -6.37
N THR A 177 -46.75 -14.91 -6.66
CA THR A 177 -47.06 -15.93 -5.64
C THR A 177 -45.98 -17.01 -5.55
N ILE A 178 -45.71 -17.48 -4.32
CA ILE A 178 -44.83 -18.62 -4.03
C ILE A 178 -45.47 -19.93 -4.56
N PRO A 179 -44.79 -20.72 -5.42
CA PRO A 179 -45.22 -22.06 -5.77
C PRO A 179 -44.81 -23.09 -4.69
N PRO A 180 -45.73 -23.95 -4.19
CA PRO A 180 -45.42 -24.89 -3.11
C PRO A 180 -45.12 -26.33 -3.58
N ASN A 181 -44.03 -26.88 -3.02
CA ASN A 181 -43.82 -28.27 -2.59
C ASN A 181 -43.87 -29.49 -3.55
N LEU A 182 -43.19 -30.53 -3.04
CA LEU A 182 -43.08 -31.90 -3.54
C LEU A 182 -44.32 -32.76 -3.22
N SER A 183 -44.58 -33.79 -4.03
CA SER A 183 -44.98 -35.13 -3.55
C SER A 183 -44.75 -36.20 -4.63
N GLU A 184 -44.65 -37.46 -4.20
CA GLU A 184 -44.44 -38.64 -5.04
C GLU A 184 -45.78 -39.22 -5.52
N ASP A 185 -45.79 -40.00 -6.62
CA ASP A 185 -45.98 -41.46 -6.52
C ASP A 185 -45.75 -42.22 -7.86
N ALA A 186 -45.68 -43.56 -7.77
CA ALA A 186 -45.13 -44.45 -8.79
C ALA A 186 -46.09 -44.95 -9.88
N GLN A 187 -45.51 -45.40 -11.03
CA GLN A 187 -45.77 -46.78 -11.51
C GLN A 187 -44.77 -47.35 -12.54
N THR A 188 -44.73 -48.68 -12.56
CA THR A 188 -44.03 -49.66 -13.41
C THR A 188 -44.24 -49.48 -14.94
N THR A 189 -43.45 -50.04 -15.87
CA THR A 189 -42.93 -51.43 -15.98
C THR A 189 -41.56 -51.57 -16.69
N ALA A 190 -40.90 -52.72 -16.52
CA ALA A 190 -39.59 -53.05 -17.11
C ALA A 190 -39.67 -53.90 -18.40
N HIS A 191 -38.58 -53.94 -19.19
CA HIS A 191 -38.17 -55.15 -19.94
C HIS A 191 -36.65 -55.22 -20.18
N LYS A 192 -36.12 -56.44 -20.43
CA LYS A 192 -34.68 -56.75 -20.50
C LYS A 192 -34.14 -56.90 -21.93
N SER A 193 -32.88 -56.49 -22.17
CA SER A 193 -31.77 -57.20 -22.88
C SER A 193 -30.62 -56.19 -23.13
N ALA A 194 -29.31 -56.46 -23.05
CA ALA A 194 -28.45 -57.64 -23.30
C ALA A 194 -28.20 -57.96 -24.80
N THR A 195 -27.02 -58.36 -25.32
CA THR A 195 -25.62 -58.37 -24.82
C THR A 195 -24.67 -58.75 -26.01
N THR A 196 -23.51 -58.07 -26.18
CA THR A 196 -22.23 -58.60 -26.77
C THR A 196 -21.99 -58.81 -28.30
N THR A 197 -20.87 -58.22 -28.78
CA THR A 197 -19.87 -58.66 -29.81
C THR A 197 -20.02 -58.51 -31.35
N ALA A 198 -19.11 -57.67 -31.86
CA ALA A 198 -18.35 -57.55 -33.13
C ALA A 198 -18.12 -58.74 -34.12
N GLY A 199 -17.64 -58.40 -35.34
CA GLY A 199 -16.71 -59.26 -36.10
C GLY A 199 -16.53 -59.00 -37.63
N GLY A 200 -15.27 -58.79 -38.09
CA GLY A 200 -14.82 -58.88 -39.51
C GLY A 200 -15.02 -57.61 -40.38
N ARG A 201 -14.05 -56.95 -41.04
CA ARG A 201 -12.83 -57.28 -41.85
C ARG A 201 -13.07 -57.80 -43.29
N THR A 202 -12.71 -56.97 -44.27
CA THR A 202 -11.88 -57.32 -45.46
C THR A 202 -11.19 -56.06 -46.04
N ALA A 203 -10.10 -56.25 -46.78
CA ALA A 203 -9.27 -55.24 -47.49
C ALA A 203 -8.51 -55.99 -48.63
N PRO A 204 -7.46 -55.46 -49.32
CA PRO A 204 -6.99 -54.08 -49.54
C PRO A 204 -6.71 -53.74 -51.03
N ARG A 205 -6.26 -52.51 -51.36
CA ARG A 205 -5.39 -52.23 -52.52
C ARG A 205 -4.55 -50.95 -52.32
N ALA A 206 -3.48 -50.78 -53.09
CA ALA A 206 -2.38 -49.81 -52.89
C ALA A 206 -1.76 -49.38 -54.26
N PRO A 207 -0.70 -48.52 -54.34
CA PRO A 207 -0.55 -47.18 -53.75
C PRO A 207 0.08 -46.11 -54.69
N GLY A 208 0.15 -44.84 -54.23
CA GLY A 208 1.10 -43.80 -54.67
C GLY A 208 0.57 -42.71 -55.64
N PRO A 209 1.31 -41.59 -55.88
CA PRO A 209 2.63 -41.20 -55.32
C PRO A 209 2.62 -39.86 -54.53
N GLU A 210 3.80 -39.33 -54.21
CA GLU A 210 4.08 -38.25 -53.23
C GLU A 210 3.79 -36.81 -53.69
N ARG A 211 3.59 -35.87 -52.74
CA ARG A 211 3.92 -34.44 -52.90
C ARG A 211 4.49 -33.78 -51.62
N LYS A 212 5.77 -33.40 -51.74
CA LYS A 212 6.55 -32.29 -51.13
C LYS A 212 6.02 -31.54 -49.88
N HIS A 213 6.92 -31.36 -48.91
CA HIS A 213 6.82 -30.42 -47.80
C HIS A 213 6.62 -28.95 -48.24
N THR A 214 5.92 -28.19 -47.41
CA THR A 214 6.06 -26.72 -47.26
C THR A 214 6.24 -26.39 -45.78
N SER A 215 7.06 -25.38 -45.49
CA SER A 215 7.40 -24.94 -44.13
C SER A 215 6.28 -24.12 -43.50
N ALA A 216 5.97 -24.37 -42.22
CA ALA A 216 5.10 -23.50 -41.44
C ALA A 216 5.76 -22.14 -41.20
N GLY A 217 5.09 -21.06 -41.60
CA GLY A 217 5.47 -19.70 -41.24
C GLY A 217 4.97 -19.37 -39.82
N ILE A 218 5.82 -18.74 -39.01
CA ILE A 218 5.39 -18.18 -37.72
C ILE A 218 4.58 -16.92 -38.03
N ALA A 219 3.31 -16.89 -37.62
CA ALA A 219 2.47 -15.70 -37.73
C ALA A 219 2.92 -14.65 -36.71
N GLU A 220 3.28 -13.45 -37.19
CA GLU A 220 3.53 -12.30 -36.33
C GLU A 220 2.17 -11.73 -35.85
N PRO A 221 1.96 -11.52 -34.54
CA PRO A 221 0.65 -11.10 -34.01
C PRO A 221 0.31 -9.67 -34.45
N ASP A 222 -0.97 -9.44 -34.79
CA ASP A 222 -1.40 -8.20 -35.43
C ASP A 222 -1.04 -6.96 -34.61
N ARG A 223 -0.52 -5.96 -35.31
CA ARG A 223 -0.08 -4.68 -34.77
C ARG A 223 -1.26 -3.76 -34.44
N ALA A 224 -2.46 -4.05 -34.97
CA ALA A 224 -3.67 -3.30 -34.71
C ALA A 224 -4.19 -3.44 -33.26
N ASP A 225 -4.26 -4.67 -32.73
CA ASP A 225 -4.86 -4.94 -31.42
C ASP A 225 -4.20 -4.17 -30.28
N ARG A 226 -2.86 -4.10 -30.28
CA ARG A 226 -2.08 -3.38 -29.26
C ARG A 226 -2.40 -1.88 -29.16
N TYR A 227 -2.96 -1.28 -30.22
CA TYR A 227 -3.42 0.12 -30.19
C TYR A 227 -4.84 0.27 -29.64
N SER A 228 -5.64 -0.79 -29.58
CA SER A 228 -6.94 -0.79 -28.91
C SER A 228 -6.79 -0.93 -27.39
N ASP A 229 -5.96 -1.88 -26.93
CA ASP A 229 -5.64 -2.10 -25.51
C ASP A 229 -5.11 -0.84 -24.83
N VAL A 230 -4.14 -0.15 -25.46
CA VAL A 230 -3.55 1.09 -24.91
C VAL A 230 -4.59 2.22 -24.83
N ARG A 231 -5.56 2.28 -25.75
CA ARG A 231 -6.66 3.26 -25.67
C ARG A 231 -7.60 2.94 -24.52
N LEU A 232 -7.99 1.67 -24.34
CA LEU A 232 -8.83 1.22 -23.24
C LEU A 232 -8.14 1.46 -21.88
N ALA A 233 -6.85 1.14 -21.76
CA ALA A 233 -6.06 1.42 -20.55
C ALA A 233 -5.96 2.93 -20.24
N VAL A 234 -5.83 3.79 -21.25
CA VAL A 234 -5.84 5.26 -21.07
C VAL A 234 -7.22 5.79 -20.67
N VAL A 235 -8.32 5.18 -21.13
CA VAL A 235 -9.67 5.51 -20.68
C VAL A 235 -9.89 5.07 -19.24
N ALA A 236 -9.52 3.84 -18.88
CA ALA A 236 -9.59 3.34 -17.51
C ALA A 236 -8.78 4.21 -16.53
N LEU A 237 -7.53 4.56 -16.89
CA LEU A 237 -6.68 5.45 -16.09
C LEU A 237 -7.29 6.85 -15.92
N LYS A 238 -8.02 7.38 -16.91
CA LYS A 238 -8.76 8.64 -16.76
C LYS A 238 -9.96 8.49 -15.82
N ALA A 239 -10.70 7.39 -15.91
CA ALA A 239 -11.82 7.09 -15.02
C ALA A 239 -11.36 6.93 -13.56
N ASP A 240 -10.28 6.19 -13.31
CA ASP A 240 -9.69 6.03 -11.97
C ASP A 240 -9.20 7.37 -11.39
N ARG A 241 -8.60 8.23 -12.22
CA ARG A 241 -8.19 9.60 -11.84
C ARG A 241 -9.40 10.48 -11.50
N HIS A 242 -10.50 10.37 -12.24
CA HIS A 242 -11.76 11.05 -11.91
C HIS A 242 -12.36 10.54 -10.59
N ARG A 243 -12.48 9.21 -10.45
CA ARG A 243 -12.98 8.53 -9.24
C ARG A 243 -12.14 8.87 -8.00
N ALA A 244 -10.82 9.02 -8.14
CA ALA A 244 -9.94 9.46 -7.06
C ALA A 244 -10.23 10.91 -6.65
N ARG A 245 -10.38 11.82 -7.62
CA ARG A 245 -10.74 13.22 -7.37
C ARG A 245 -12.11 13.36 -6.68
N GLU A 246 -13.10 12.58 -7.12
CA GLU A 246 -14.44 12.62 -6.55
C GLU A 246 -14.46 12.12 -5.10
N ARG A 247 -13.82 10.97 -4.79
CA ARG A 247 -13.66 10.51 -3.41
C ARG A 247 -12.94 11.55 -2.54
N GLY A 248 -11.89 12.18 -3.09
CA GLY A 248 -11.19 13.28 -2.42
C GLY A 248 -12.14 14.41 -2.06
N TYR A 249 -12.91 14.90 -3.03
CA TYR A 249 -13.90 15.97 -2.82
C TYR A 249 -14.90 15.62 -1.70
N GLN A 250 -15.51 14.43 -1.75
CA GLN A 250 -16.48 13.98 -0.76
C GLN A 250 -15.87 13.85 0.65
N ASP A 251 -14.63 13.37 0.76
CA ASP A 251 -13.92 13.24 2.02
C ASP A 251 -13.46 14.60 2.57
N GLY A 252 -13.10 15.55 1.69
CA GLY A 252 -12.80 16.94 2.06
C GLY A 252 -14.03 17.67 2.60
N VAL A 253 -15.18 17.51 1.93
CA VAL A 253 -16.48 18.01 2.41
C VAL A 253 -16.85 17.38 3.76
N ARG A 254 -16.62 16.06 3.94
CA ARG A 254 -16.92 15.37 5.21
C ARG A 254 -16.00 15.79 6.36
N LEU A 255 -14.73 16.09 6.10
CA LEU A 255 -13.81 16.52 7.14
C LEU A 255 -13.98 17.99 7.54
N ALA A 256 -14.46 18.86 6.64
CA ALA A 256 -14.57 20.29 6.88
C ALA A 256 -15.27 20.68 8.21
N PRO A 257 -16.39 20.06 8.64
CA PRO A 257 -17.05 20.40 9.91
C PRO A 257 -16.27 19.96 11.17
N HIS A 258 -15.25 19.11 11.02
CA HIS A 258 -14.39 18.66 12.12
C HIS A 258 -13.14 19.53 12.29
N LEU A 259 -12.71 20.25 11.24
CA LEU A 259 -11.68 21.27 11.34
C LEU A 259 -12.21 22.48 12.12
N SER A 260 -11.34 23.16 12.88
CA SER A 260 -11.74 24.43 13.48
C SER A 260 -11.88 25.51 12.40
N TRP A 261 -12.79 26.46 12.59
CA TRP A 261 -12.96 27.58 11.63
C TRP A 261 -11.63 28.33 11.40
N LEU A 262 -10.82 28.51 12.45
CA LEU A 262 -9.48 29.08 12.34
C LEU A 262 -8.56 28.26 11.43
N ALA A 263 -8.59 26.93 11.50
CA ALA A 263 -7.79 26.05 10.64
C ALA A 263 -8.21 26.16 9.15
N LEU A 264 -9.52 26.23 8.88
CA LEU A 264 -10.05 26.45 7.52
C LEU A 264 -9.69 27.85 6.98
N ASP A 265 -9.81 28.90 7.81
CA ASP A 265 -9.50 30.27 7.39
C ASP A 265 -7.97 30.45 7.21
N GLU A 266 -7.14 29.84 8.05
CA GLU A 266 -5.68 29.77 7.88
C GLU A 266 -5.25 29.07 6.60
N LEU A 267 -5.99 28.04 6.18
CA LEU A 267 -5.77 27.30 4.95
C LEU A 267 -6.24 28.13 3.74
N ALA A 268 -7.38 28.81 3.84
CA ALA A 268 -7.90 29.71 2.81
C ALA A 268 -6.99 30.92 2.57
N ASN A 269 -6.41 31.50 3.63
CA ASN A 269 -5.40 32.56 3.55
C ASN A 269 -4.08 32.10 2.88
N ARG A 270 -3.90 30.80 2.64
CA ARG A 270 -2.78 30.20 1.87
C ARG A 270 -3.22 29.69 0.49
N ASP A 271 -4.38 30.12 -0.02
CA ASP A 271 -5.03 29.59 -1.24
C ASP A 271 -5.15 28.05 -1.24
N PHE A 272 -5.39 27.47 -0.05
CA PHE A 272 -5.42 26.02 0.19
C PHE A 272 -4.14 25.28 -0.24
N ASP A 273 -2.96 25.93 -0.21
CA ASP A 273 -1.67 25.23 -0.24
C ASP A 273 -1.50 24.38 1.02
N PHE A 274 -1.95 23.14 0.90
CA PHE A 274 -1.87 22.12 1.92
C PHE A 274 -0.42 21.79 2.32
N GLY A 275 0.56 22.01 1.45
CA GLY A 275 1.97 21.72 1.74
C GLY A 275 2.53 22.67 2.78
N SER A 276 2.51 23.97 2.51
CA SER A 276 2.99 24.99 3.46
C SER A 276 2.09 25.16 4.68
N TRP A 277 0.80 24.80 4.58
CA TRP A 277 -0.09 24.73 5.75
C TRP A 277 0.30 23.57 6.69
N LEU A 278 0.47 22.35 6.16
CA LEU A 278 0.83 21.19 6.98
C LEU A 278 2.22 21.28 7.59
N GLU A 279 3.19 21.92 6.94
CA GLU A 279 4.56 22.01 7.47
C GLU A 279 4.61 22.62 8.89
N GLY A 280 3.74 23.59 9.20
CA GLY A 280 3.61 24.13 10.57
C GLY A 280 3.04 23.11 11.56
N TRP A 281 1.99 22.38 11.16
CA TRP A 281 1.31 21.40 12.02
C TRP A 281 2.12 20.13 12.24
N CYS A 282 2.80 19.60 11.22
CA CYS A 282 3.61 18.39 11.32
C CYS A 282 4.80 18.58 12.27
N ASN A 283 5.43 19.77 12.29
CA ASN A 283 6.48 20.10 13.24
C ASN A 283 5.94 20.17 14.68
N GLY A 284 4.84 20.91 14.91
CA GLY A 284 4.22 21.00 16.24
C GLY A 284 3.66 19.65 16.74
N TRP A 285 3.17 18.80 15.84
CA TRP A 285 2.71 17.45 16.19
C TRP A 285 3.88 16.54 16.56
N LEU A 286 4.99 16.61 15.81
CA LEU A 286 6.22 15.89 16.14
C LEU A 286 6.69 16.24 17.56
N ASP A 287 6.77 17.52 17.91
CA ASP A 287 7.16 17.96 19.27
C ASP A 287 6.21 17.42 20.36
N ILE A 288 4.91 17.33 20.09
CA ILE A 288 3.92 16.77 21.02
C ILE A 288 4.09 15.25 21.17
N GLN A 289 4.41 14.52 20.09
CA GLN A 289 4.62 13.07 20.12
C GLN A 289 5.99 12.65 20.65
N THR A 290 7.03 13.47 20.51
CA THR A 290 8.36 13.23 21.09
C THR A 290 8.43 13.61 22.57
N GLY A 291 7.47 14.39 23.08
CA GLY A 291 7.51 14.97 24.41
C GLY A 291 8.45 16.19 24.53
N GLN A 292 8.76 16.84 23.40
CA GLN A 292 9.55 18.08 23.34
C GLN A 292 8.67 19.33 23.48
N ALA A 293 7.37 19.23 23.23
CA ALA A 293 6.40 20.31 23.45
C ALA A 293 6.27 20.68 24.94
N ALA A 294 5.87 21.92 25.20
CA ALA A 294 5.65 22.42 26.55
C ALA A 294 4.54 21.62 27.29
N SER A 295 4.74 21.41 28.59
CA SER A 295 3.80 20.64 29.43
C SER A 295 2.38 21.22 29.35
N GLY A 296 1.43 20.41 28.87
CA GLY A 296 0.03 20.81 28.65
C GLY A 296 -0.35 21.10 27.20
N ALA A 297 0.60 21.08 26.24
CA ALA A 297 0.31 21.23 24.81
C ALA A 297 -0.41 19.99 24.24
N ALA A 298 -1.74 20.02 24.24
CA ALA A 298 -2.56 19.05 23.51
C ALA A 298 -2.63 19.42 22.02
N GLY A 299 -2.43 18.45 21.13
CA GLY A 299 -2.59 18.65 19.69
C GLY A 299 -4.07 18.83 19.31
N PRO A 300 -4.37 19.53 18.20
CA PRO A 300 -5.75 19.70 17.74
C PRO A 300 -6.41 18.36 17.43
N THR A 301 -7.64 18.18 17.91
CA THR A 301 -8.43 16.93 17.78
C THR A 301 -8.74 16.53 16.35
N TRP A 302 -8.67 17.46 15.40
CA TRP A 302 -8.86 17.19 13.97
C TRP A 302 -7.63 16.60 13.27
N LEU A 303 -6.43 16.69 13.85
CA LEU A 303 -5.19 16.29 13.17
C LEU A 303 -5.09 14.77 12.95
N PRO A 304 -5.50 13.89 13.88
CA PRO A 304 -5.60 12.45 13.61
C PRO A 304 -6.64 12.12 12.51
N LEU A 305 -7.78 12.84 12.48
CA LEU A 305 -8.81 12.66 11.45
C LEU A 305 -8.29 13.09 10.07
N LEU A 306 -7.50 14.17 10.01
CA LEU A 306 -6.84 14.61 8.80
C LEU A 306 -5.78 13.60 8.32
N ALA A 307 -5.05 12.97 9.24
CA ALA A 307 -4.12 11.89 8.93
C ALA A 307 -4.83 10.62 8.43
N ASP A 308 -6.04 10.31 8.90
CA ASP A 308 -6.85 9.20 8.36
C ASP A 308 -7.24 9.40 6.88
N HIS A 309 -7.32 10.65 6.40
CA HIS A 309 -7.58 10.96 4.98
C HIS A 309 -6.32 11.19 4.14
N LEU A 310 -5.19 11.59 4.73
CA LEU A 310 -3.99 12.05 4.01
C LEU A 310 -2.71 11.25 4.29
N GLY A 311 -2.72 10.35 5.27
CA GLY A 311 -1.65 9.42 5.58
C GLY A 311 -0.30 10.09 5.83
N ALA A 312 0.74 9.60 5.16
CA ALA A 312 2.14 10.00 5.33
C ALA A 312 2.45 11.45 4.87
N LEU A 313 1.46 12.24 4.46
CA LEU A 313 1.59 13.69 4.27
C LEU A 313 1.40 14.47 5.57
N VAL A 314 0.63 13.91 6.50
CA VAL A 314 0.27 14.53 7.79
C VAL A 314 0.99 13.84 8.94
N ASP A 315 1.27 12.54 8.80
CA ASP A 315 2.08 11.76 9.74
C ASP A 315 3.58 11.74 9.34
N PRO A 316 4.44 12.57 9.96
CA PRO A 316 5.89 12.54 9.74
C PRO A 316 6.60 11.39 10.50
N ILE A 317 5.90 10.66 11.37
CA ILE A 317 6.46 9.61 12.24
C ILE A 317 6.34 8.23 11.58
N GLY A 318 5.33 8.03 10.73
CA GLY A 318 5.14 6.83 9.92
C GLY A 318 4.55 5.66 10.71
N TYR A 319 3.50 5.94 11.48
CA TYR A 319 2.62 4.93 12.06
C TYR A 319 1.99 4.08 10.97
N ASP A 320 1.90 2.77 11.19
CA ASP A 320 1.48 1.83 10.14
C ASP A 320 0.00 1.99 9.73
N ARG A 321 -0.85 2.65 10.54
CA ARG A 321 -2.24 3.04 10.16
C ARG A 321 -2.29 4.17 9.12
N TRP A 322 -1.23 4.98 9.03
CA TRP A 322 -1.14 6.16 8.16
C TRP A 322 -0.08 5.99 7.06
N SER A 323 0.51 4.79 6.92
CA SER A 323 1.60 4.51 5.97
C SER A 323 1.17 4.40 4.50
N PHE A 324 0.16 5.16 4.09
CA PHE A 324 -0.27 5.34 2.71
C PHE A 324 0.08 6.74 2.21
N THR A 325 0.13 6.93 0.89
CA THR A 325 0.21 8.26 0.28
C THR A 325 -0.99 8.41 -0.67
N PRO A 326 -1.87 9.41 -0.48
CA PRO A 326 -2.98 9.65 -1.39
C PRO A 326 -2.48 10.04 -2.78
N SER A 327 -3.27 9.75 -3.82
CA SER A 327 -2.94 10.20 -5.17
C SER A 327 -3.11 11.72 -5.30
N ARG A 328 -2.39 12.33 -6.25
CA ARG A 328 -2.52 13.76 -6.53
C ARG A 328 -3.97 14.14 -6.86
N GLU A 329 -4.66 13.30 -7.61
CA GLU A 329 -6.04 13.55 -8.01
C GLU A 329 -6.99 13.57 -6.80
N TYR A 330 -6.80 12.66 -5.85
CA TYR A 330 -7.53 12.68 -4.58
C TYR A 330 -7.20 13.96 -3.78
N LEU A 331 -5.94 14.38 -3.73
CA LEU A 331 -5.55 15.64 -3.06
C LEU A 331 -6.19 16.87 -3.71
N ASP A 332 -6.12 16.99 -5.03
CA ASP A 332 -6.79 18.07 -5.78
C ASP A 332 -8.31 18.11 -5.45
N GLY A 333 -8.94 16.93 -5.35
CA GLY A 333 -10.35 16.79 -4.96
C GLY A 333 -10.61 17.23 -3.53
N PHE A 334 -9.84 16.72 -2.57
CA PHE A 334 -9.94 16.99 -1.13
C PHE A 334 -9.77 18.47 -0.81
N VAL A 335 -8.79 19.12 -1.46
CA VAL A 335 -8.62 20.58 -1.44
C VAL A 335 -9.84 21.31 -2.00
N THR A 336 -10.45 20.81 -3.08
CA THR A 336 -11.66 21.38 -3.67
C THR A 336 -12.85 21.28 -2.69
N GLY A 337 -13.05 20.13 -2.03
CA GLY A 337 -14.15 19.91 -1.08
C GLY A 337 -14.06 20.80 0.16
N LEU A 338 -12.86 20.92 0.73
CA LEU A 338 -12.59 21.85 1.84
C LEU A 338 -12.81 23.32 1.43
N ARG A 339 -12.44 23.69 0.19
CA ARG A 339 -12.65 25.04 -0.36
C ARG A 339 -14.14 25.36 -0.52
N THR A 340 -14.95 24.43 -1.04
CA THR A 340 -16.40 24.60 -1.16
C THR A 340 -17.05 24.88 0.20
N VAL A 341 -16.81 24.04 1.21
CA VAL A 341 -17.45 24.23 2.52
C VAL A 341 -17.04 25.54 3.20
N TRP A 342 -15.78 25.98 3.07
CA TRP A 342 -15.36 27.30 3.58
C TRP A 342 -16.03 28.47 2.83
N GLN A 343 -16.22 28.35 1.51
CA GLN A 343 -16.92 29.35 0.70
C GLN A 343 -18.41 29.45 1.07
N ASP A 344 -19.09 28.31 1.18
CA ASP A 344 -20.52 28.24 1.53
C ASP A 344 -20.77 28.78 2.95
N ALA A 345 -19.95 28.36 3.92
CA ALA A 345 -20.00 28.88 5.29
C ALA A 345 -19.71 30.40 5.33
N GLY A 346 -18.76 30.88 4.52
CA GLY A 346 -18.45 32.29 4.35
C GLY A 346 -19.63 33.11 3.81
N ALA A 347 -20.42 32.55 2.89
CA ALA A 347 -21.63 33.18 2.34
C ALA A 347 -22.78 33.27 3.35
N THR A 348 -22.85 32.37 4.34
CA THR A 348 -23.89 32.36 5.39
C THR A 348 -23.58 33.18 6.65
N MET A 349 -22.38 33.74 6.79
CA MET A 349 -21.95 34.48 7.99
C MET A 349 -22.18 36.00 7.84
N PRO A 350 -23.23 36.59 8.46
CA PRO A 350 -23.53 38.02 8.30
C PRO A 350 -22.47 38.89 9.00
N GLY A 351 -21.71 39.66 8.21
CA GLY A 351 -20.76 40.66 8.71
C GLY A 351 -19.38 40.65 8.05
N ARG A 352 -19.04 39.65 7.23
CA ARG A 352 -17.77 39.66 6.46
C ARG A 352 -17.92 40.58 5.24
N ILE A 353 -17.08 41.61 5.15
CA ILE A 353 -16.93 42.39 3.91
C ILE A 353 -16.17 41.51 2.92
N SER A 354 -16.77 41.19 1.77
CA SER A 354 -16.10 40.42 0.72
C SER A 354 -14.86 41.17 0.22
N PRO A 355 -13.70 40.51 0.05
CA PRO A 355 -12.63 41.06 -0.77
C PRO A 355 -13.15 41.21 -2.21
N GLU A 356 -13.18 42.44 -2.70
CA GLU A 356 -13.67 42.75 -4.05
C GLU A 356 -12.81 42.02 -5.11
N PRO A 357 -13.43 41.30 -6.07
CA PRO A 357 -12.66 40.49 -7.02
C PRO A 357 -11.85 41.40 -7.95
N GLN A 358 -10.51 41.31 -7.86
CA GLN A 358 -9.63 42.09 -8.71
C GLN A 358 -9.82 41.70 -10.18
N SER A 359 -10.42 42.62 -10.93
CA SER A 359 -10.73 42.45 -12.35
C SER A 359 -9.47 42.14 -13.17
N ALA A 360 -9.49 41.06 -13.94
CA ALA A 360 -8.41 40.74 -14.87
C ALA A 360 -8.29 41.84 -15.95
N PRO A 361 -7.08 42.33 -16.27
CA PRO A 361 -6.90 43.40 -17.24
C PRO A 361 -7.10 42.88 -18.68
N ILE A 362 -8.28 43.12 -19.25
CA ILE A 362 -8.50 42.97 -20.69
C ILE A 362 -7.80 44.13 -21.42
N SER A 363 -7.01 43.78 -22.44
CA SER A 363 -6.22 44.72 -23.25
C SER A 363 -7.11 45.59 -24.16
N GLY A 364 -6.76 46.87 -24.35
CA GLY A 364 -7.36 47.67 -25.43
C GLY A 364 -7.21 49.21 -25.40
N ALA A 365 -6.00 49.72 -25.70
CA ALA A 365 -5.70 51.13 -26.10
C ALA A 365 -6.03 52.27 -25.09
N GLY A 366 -5.32 53.41 -25.09
CA GLY A 366 -4.12 53.81 -25.84
C GLY A 366 -3.78 55.31 -25.70
N ILE A 367 -2.75 55.77 -26.43
CA ILE A 367 -2.35 57.19 -26.64
C ILE A 367 -1.62 57.91 -25.46
N ALA A 368 -0.35 57.52 -25.31
CA ALA A 368 0.87 58.35 -25.23
C ALA A 368 0.83 59.86 -24.87
N ARG A 369 1.80 60.31 -24.03
CA ARG A 369 3.00 61.07 -24.48
C ARG A 369 4.08 61.29 -23.40
N SER A 370 5.23 61.83 -23.84
CA SER A 370 6.43 62.25 -23.07
C SER A 370 7.24 61.09 -22.45
N GLN A 371 8.40 60.72 -23.01
CA GLN A 371 9.73 61.37 -22.92
C GLN A 371 10.27 61.44 -21.48
N GLU A 372 11.37 60.78 -21.09
CA GLU A 372 12.75 60.70 -21.66
C GLU A 372 13.62 61.89 -21.21
N GLU A 373 14.48 61.69 -20.19
CA GLU A 373 15.95 61.77 -20.35
C GLU A 373 16.76 61.38 -19.07
N GLN A 374 17.91 60.73 -19.33
CA GLN A 374 19.23 60.78 -18.68
C GLN A 374 19.46 60.99 -17.15
N ARG A 375 20.02 59.93 -16.53
CA ARG A 375 21.34 59.83 -15.82
C ARG A 375 21.76 60.77 -14.64
N THR A 376 22.61 60.20 -13.78
CA THR A 376 23.42 60.81 -12.67
C THR A 376 22.60 61.19 -11.42
N SER A 377 23.15 61.21 -10.19
CA SER A 377 24.50 60.95 -9.62
C SER A 377 24.36 60.06 -8.35
N SER A 378 25.34 59.46 -7.66
CA SER A 378 26.71 59.84 -7.23
C SER A 378 26.76 61.07 -6.29
N ALA A 379 27.65 61.19 -5.30
CA ALA A 379 28.72 60.30 -4.79
C ALA A 379 28.45 59.99 -3.28
N ASP A 380 29.36 59.66 -2.35
CA ASP A 380 30.84 59.50 -2.29
C ASP A 380 31.14 58.46 -1.15
N THR A 381 32.34 58.17 -0.62
CA THR A 381 33.67 58.82 -0.68
C THR A 381 34.79 57.82 -1.00
N ALA A 382 35.83 58.27 -1.69
CA ALA A 382 37.10 57.54 -1.90
C ALA A 382 37.98 57.49 -0.60
N SER A 383 39.20 56.96 -0.52
CA SER A 383 40.23 56.51 -1.49
C SER A 383 41.18 55.49 -0.78
N ALA A 384 42.28 54.93 -1.27
CA ALA A 384 43.13 55.14 -2.46
C ALA A 384 43.92 53.85 -2.85
N ARG A 385 45.09 53.98 -3.49
CA ARG A 385 46.13 52.94 -3.66
C ARG A 385 47.54 53.54 -3.48
N GLY A 386 48.52 52.69 -3.18
CA GLY A 386 49.95 52.98 -3.32
C GLY A 386 50.73 51.72 -3.71
N GLN A 387 51.77 51.86 -4.55
CA GLN A 387 52.71 50.80 -4.93
C GLN A 387 54.14 51.26 -4.64
N GLY A 388 54.99 50.35 -4.16
CA GLY A 388 56.42 50.57 -3.90
C GLY A 388 57.14 49.23 -3.69
N PRO A 389 58.37 49.02 -4.20
CA PRO A 389 58.98 47.68 -4.28
C PRO A 389 60.17 47.44 -3.32
N SER A 390 60.46 46.14 -3.13
CA SER A 390 61.78 45.54 -2.85
C SER A 390 62.56 45.90 -1.58
N CYS A 391 62.68 44.91 -0.68
CA CYS A 391 63.96 44.55 -0.07
C CYS A 391 63.98 43.04 0.25
N ALA A 392 65.12 42.47 0.66
CA ALA A 392 65.38 41.03 0.55
C ALA A 392 66.02 40.38 1.79
N VAL A 393 65.65 39.10 2.05
CA VAL A 393 66.51 38.02 2.66
C VAL A 393 66.86 38.23 4.16
N PRO A 394 67.03 37.17 5.00
CA PRO A 394 67.26 35.75 4.70
C PRO A 394 66.20 34.77 5.24
N ALA A 395 66.48 33.47 5.07
CA ALA A 395 65.66 32.35 5.53
C ALA A 395 66.00 31.90 6.95
N GLU A 396 65.04 31.25 7.61
CA GLU A 396 65.27 30.35 8.75
C GLU A 396 64.50 29.04 8.50
N ALA A 397 65.09 27.90 8.85
CA ALA A 397 64.59 26.59 8.48
C ALA A 397 63.68 26.00 9.57
N VAL A 398 62.37 25.99 9.32
CA VAL A 398 61.39 25.29 10.18
C VAL A 398 61.06 23.93 9.57
N THR A 399 61.46 22.87 10.27
CA THR A 399 61.12 21.48 9.95
C THR A 399 59.60 21.31 9.96
N PRO A 400 58.97 20.68 8.94
CA PRO A 400 57.57 20.30 9.05
C PRO A 400 57.42 19.29 10.20
N PRO A 401 56.42 19.43 11.09
CA PRO A 401 56.18 18.44 12.12
C PRO A 401 55.78 17.11 11.47
N VAL A 402 56.29 16.00 12.00
CA VAL A 402 55.79 14.67 11.67
C VAL A 402 54.38 14.54 12.25
N VAL A 403 53.38 14.86 11.44
CA VAL A 403 51.98 14.64 11.79
C VAL A 403 51.75 13.13 11.74
N CYS A 404 51.72 12.49 12.91
CA CYS A 404 51.16 11.14 13.05
C CYS A 404 49.65 11.21 12.75
N SER A 405 49.29 11.07 11.48
CA SER A 405 47.93 11.22 10.97
C SER A 405 47.07 9.98 11.24
N ASP A 406 47.06 9.53 12.49
CA ASP A 406 46.30 8.36 12.97
C ASP A 406 44.93 8.78 13.54
N GLN A 407 44.39 9.89 13.04
CA GLN A 407 43.00 10.27 13.24
C GLN A 407 42.10 9.33 12.43
N LYS A 408 41.74 8.19 13.04
CA LYS A 408 40.71 7.27 12.56
C LYS A 408 39.52 8.04 12.02
N ARG A 409 39.23 7.85 10.72
CA ARG A 409 38.18 8.57 10.01
C ARG A 409 36.81 8.07 10.47
N LEU A 410 36.13 8.89 11.27
CA LEU A 410 34.76 8.60 11.71
C LEU A 410 33.75 8.92 10.60
N THR A 411 33.53 7.99 9.68
CA THR A 411 32.47 8.11 8.66
C THR A 411 31.11 7.95 9.34
N THR A 412 30.27 8.99 9.28
CA THR A 412 28.92 9.01 9.87
C THR A 412 27.89 9.26 8.78
N VAL A 413 26.90 8.36 8.64
CA VAL A 413 25.82 8.45 7.63
C VAL A 413 24.45 8.36 8.31
N LYS A 414 23.52 9.23 7.92
CA LYS A 414 22.16 9.28 8.48
C LYS A 414 21.16 8.45 7.65
N GLY A 415 20.37 7.63 8.36
CA GLY A 415 19.26 6.87 7.81
C GLY A 415 17.92 7.60 7.95
N VAL A 416 16.82 6.85 7.84
CA VAL A 416 15.45 7.36 8.02
C VAL A 416 15.06 7.45 9.50
N LEU A 417 15.53 6.52 10.34
CA LEU A 417 15.24 6.43 11.78
C LEU A 417 16.50 6.03 12.58
N GLY A 418 17.64 6.63 12.26
CA GLY A 418 18.92 6.28 12.88
C GLY A 418 20.16 6.81 12.15
N SER A 419 21.34 6.40 12.61
CA SER A 419 22.63 6.64 11.94
C SER A 419 23.53 5.41 12.02
N ILE A 420 24.49 5.34 11.10
CA ILE A 420 25.64 4.44 11.19
C ILE A 420 26.89 5.28 11.32
N ASN A 421 27.71 4.95 12.30
CA ASN A 421 29.03 5.53 12.52
C ASN A 421 30.06 4.39 12.32
N PHE A 422 31.13 4.66 11.59
CA PHE A 422 32.23 3.71 11.37
C PHE A 422 33.57 4.41 11.62
N ASP A 423 34.44 3.79 12.43
CA ASP A 423 35.72 4.36 12.89
C ASP A 423 36.96 3.62 12.32
N GLY A 424 36.76 2.66 11.41
CA GLY A 424 37.80 1.77 10.88
C GLY A 424 37.80 0.37 11.50
N GLU A 425 37.30 0.21 12.74
CA GLU A 425 37.32 -1.07 13.48
C GLU A 425 35.93 -1.52 13.94
N THR A 426 35.01 -0.58 14.18
CA THR A 426 33.68 -0.81 14.74
C THR A 426 32.61 -0.08 13.93
N VAL A 427 31.58 -0.82 13.52
CA VAL A 427 30.35 -0.26 12.95
C VAL A 427 29.35 -0.09 14.08
N THR A 428 28.93 1.14 14.37
CA THR A 428 27.92 1.44 15.39
C THR A 428 26.65 1.97 14.74
N ILE A 429 25.59 1.15 14.81
CA ILE A 429 24.25 1.43 14.32
C ILE A 429 23.43 2.00 15.48
N ARG A 430 22.99 3.24 15.39
CA ARG A 430 21.99 3.82 16.30
C ARG A 430 20.62 3.79 15.62
N LYS A 431 19.61 3.28 16.32
CA LYS A 431 18.19 3.37 15.93
C LYS A 431 17.43 4.29 16.88
N GLU A 432 16.64 5.20 16.31
CA GLU A 432 15.97 6.30 17.01
C GLU A 432 14.42 6.18 16.92
N GLY A 433 13.90 5.07 16.39
CA GLY A 433 12.47 4.82 16.14
C GLY A 433 11.60 4.77 17.41
N TYR A 434 10.28 4.71 17.23
CA TYR A 434 9.35 4.83 18.36
C TYR A 434 9.13 3.51 19.13
N GLY A 435 8.94 3.63 20.46
CA GLY A 435 8.75 2.52 21.38
C GLY A 435 10.04 1.76 21.77
N PRO A 436 10.00 0.98 22.87
CA PRO A 436 11.19 0.32 23.44
C PRO A 436 11.77 -0.83 22.61
N ARG A 437 11.11 -1.22 21.49
CA ARG A 437 11.61 -2.26 20.57
C ARG A 437 12.40 -1.71 19.37
N MET A 438 12.29 -0.41 19.08
CA MET A 438 12.99 0.22 17.94
C MET A 438 14.06 1.24 18.33
N LYS A 439 14.22 1.55 19.63
CA LYS A 439 15.35 2.34 20.15
C LYS A 439 16.49 1.44 20.57
N GLY A 440 17.71 1.74 20.12
CA GLY A 440 18.88 0.97 20.52
C GLY A 440 20.18 1.48 19.89
N ILE A 441 21.30 1.03 20.45
CA ILE A 441 22.63 1.16 19.87
C ILE A 441 23.20 -0.26 19.75
N ARG A 442 23.62 -0.62 18.54
CA ARG A 442 24.22 -1.90 18.19
C ARG A 442 25.61 -1.62 17.62
N SER A 443 26.65 -2.07 18.31
CA SER A 443 28.02 -2.00 17.81
C SER A 443 28.46 -3.40 17.37
N LEU A 444 29.11 -3.48 16.21
CA LEU A 444 29.68 -4.67 15.61
C LEU A 444 31.15 -4.39 15.30
N ALA A 445 32.07 -5.23 15.76
CA ALA A 445 33.46 -5.14 15.32
C ALA A 445 33.59 -5.65 13.87
N VAL A 446 34.45 -5.06 13.06
CA VAL A 446 34.70 -5.44 11.65
C VAL A 446 34.98 -6.93 11.48
N ARG A 447 35.68 -7.55 12.45
CA ARG A 447 35.97 -8.99 12.50
C ARG A 447 34.73 -9.89 12.68
N GLU A 448 33.63 -9.35 13.18
CA GLU A 448 32.36 -10.06 13.44
C GLU A 448 31.45 -10.00 12.21
N ILE A 449 31.69 -9.06 11.29
CA ILE A 449 30.99 -8.95 10.03
C ILE A 449 31.63 -9.92 9.02
N ASP A 450 30.78 -10.61 8.25
CA ASP A 450 31.19 -11.38 7.09
C ASP A 450 31.18 -10.49 5.84
N HIS A 451 30.02 -9.91 5.49
CA HIS A 451 29.86 -9.00 4.35
C HIS A 451 28.74 -7.98 4.58
N VAL A 452 28.61 -7.00 3.67
CA VAL A 452 27.63 -5.91 3.75
C VAL A 452 26.66 -5.98 2.56
N ILE A 453 25.37 -6.09 2.84
CA ILE A 453 24.32 -6.04 1.82
C ILE A 453 23.80 -4.61 1.74
N VAL A 454 23.77 -4.03 0.53
CA VAL A 454 23.24 -2.69 0.25
C VAL A 454 22.23 -2.77 -0.88
N ARG A 455 21.05 -2.18 -0.67
CA ARG A 455 20.02 -2.00 -1.71
C ARG A 455 19.70 -0.51 -1.86
N PRO A 456 20.00 0.12 -3.01
CA PRO A 456 19.89 1.57 -3.18
C PRO A 456 18.44 2.06 -3.12
N ALA A 457 18.26 3.25 -2.54
CA ALA A 457 16.97 3.91 -2.49
C ALA A 457 16.58 4.49 -3.86
N THR A 458 15.30 4.40 -4.20
CA THR A 458 14.72 4.88 -5.47
C THR A 458 13.89 6.16 -5.25
N ALA A 459 13.12 6.59 -6.26
CA ALA A 459 12.16 7.68 -6.09
C ALA A 459 10.93 7.28 -5.25
N MET A 460 10.58 5.99 -5.19
CA MET A 460 9.37 5.48 -4.52
C MET A 460 9.68 4.69 -3.24
N PHE A 461 10.93 4.28 -3.03
CA PHE A 461 11.30 3.39 -1.93
C PHE A 461 12.61 3.82 -1.27
N HIS A 462 12.62 3.92 0.07
CA HIS A 462 13.85 3.88 0.86
C HIS A 462 14.65 2.61 0.59
N GLY A 463 15.97 2.76 0.58
CA GLY A 463 16.95 1.67 0.50
C GLY A 463 17.30 1.15 1.89
N TYR A 464 18.16 0.14 1.96
CA TYR A 464 18.68 -0.37 3.22
C TYR A 464 20.12 -0.84 3.09
N ILE A 465 20.84 -0.77 4.21
CA ILE A 465 22.14 -1.41 4.42
C ILE A 465 21.98 -2.42 5.56
N GLN A 466 22.58 -3.60 5.41
CA GLN A 466 22.55 -4.69 6.38
C GLN A 466 23.95 -5.28 6.52
N PHE A 467 24.36 -5.53 7.77
CA PHE A 467 25.63 -6.12 8.13
C PHE A 467 25.40 -7.60 8.44
N VAL A 468 25.96 -8.49 7.62
CA VAL A 468 25.79 -9.93 7.82
C VAL A 468 26.84 -10.37 8.83
N VAL A 469 26.40 -10.64 10.07
CA VAL A 469 27.27 -11.10 11.16
C VAL A 469 27.64 -12.57 10.94
N ARG A 470 28.87 -12.95 11.24
CA ARG A 470 29.35 -14.34 11.12
C ARG A 470 28.47 -15.29 11.94
N ASP A 471 28.30 -16.50 11.39
CA ASP A 471 27.44 -17.57 11.91
C ASP A 471 25.94 -17.20 12.04
N HIS A 472 25.51 -16.04 11.52
CA HIS A 472 24.13 -15.59 11.49
C HIS A 472 23.67 -15.37 10.04
N PRO A 473 22.56 -15.98 9.58
CA PRO A 473 22.06 -15.74 8.24
C PRO A 473 21.51 -14.31 8.11
N PRO A 474 21.63 -13.66 6.94
CA PRO A 474 21.06 -12.34 6.70
C PRO A 474 19.53 -12.36 6.91
N ALA A 475 18.99 -11.34 7.57
CA ALA A 475 17.55 -11.29 7.84
C ALA A 475 16.77 -11.14 6.51
N PRO A 476 15.74 -11.98 6.25
CA PRO A 476 15.20 -12.18 4.92
C PRO A 476 14.39 -10.98 4.40
N ASP A 477 14.61 -10.66 3.12
CA ASP A 477 13.83 -9.69 2.34
C ASP A 477 12.32 -10.04 2.35
N ARG A 478 11.49 -9.23 3.01
CA ARG A 478 10.02 -9.35 2.94
C ARG A 478 9.54 -8.98 1.53
N ARG A 479 9.30 -9.96 0.64
CA ARG A 479 8.89 -9.71 -0.77
C ARG A 479 7.42 -9.31 -1.00
N LEU A 480 6.59 -9.19 0.04
CA LEU A 480 5.11 -9.27 -0.05
C LEU A 480 4.32 -8.08 0.53
N SER A 481 4.88 -6.86 0.52
CA SER A 481 4.11 -5.62 0.75
C SER A 481 4.74 -4.42 0.03
N MET A 482 4.23 -3.19 0.21
CA MET A 482 4.88 -1.97 -0.33
C MET A 482 6.28 -1.70 0.26
N ALA A 483 6.72 -2.45 1.28
CA ALA A 483 8.11 -2.50 1.74
C ALA A 483 8.94 -3.61 1.05
N SER A 484 8.59 -3.99 -0.19
CA SER A 484 9.06 -5.21 -0.86
C SER A 484 10.58 -5.31 -1.00
N GLY A 485 11.16 -6.25 -0.26
CA GLY A 485 12.59 -6.46 -0.16
C GLY A 485 13.28 -5.41 0.73
N ARG A 486 12.92 -5.41 2.02
CA ARG A 486 13.77 -4.93 3.10
C ARG A 486 13.85 -5.98 4.20
N PRO A 487 14.92 -5.99 5.01
CA PRO A 487 14.94 -6.61 6.34
C PRO A 487 13.83 -6.07 7.26
N HIS A 488 13.60 -6.75 8.37
CA HIS A 488 12.62 -6.31 9.37
C HIS A 488 13.05 -4.97 10.02
N ARG A 489 12.11 -4.05 10.32
CA ARG A 489 12.46 -2.77 11.00
C ARG A 489 13.23 -2.99 12.31
N GLU A 490 12.89 -4.06 13.04
CA GLU A 490 13.52 -4.47 14.31
C GLU A 490 14.88 -5.19 14.16
N ASP A 491 15.30 -5.60 12.95
CA ASP A 491 16.58 -6.28 12.72
C ASP A 491 17.75 -5.40 13.20
N PRO A 492 18.48 -5.74 14.28
CA PRO A 492 19.45 -4.83 14.89
C PRO A 492 20.61 -4.50 13.95
N ASP A 493 20.90 -5.37 12.98
CA ASP A 493 22.06 -5.31 12.10
C ASP A 493 21.75 -4.66 10.74
N SER A 494 20.62 -3.95 10.60
CA SER A 494 20.28 -3.18 9.39
C SER A 494 19.63 -1.81 9.63
N MET A 495 19.80 -0.90 8.67
CA MET A 495 19.26 0.46 8.69
C MET A 495 18.68 0.85 7.32
N SER A 496 17.49 1.47 7.30
CA SER A 496 16.90 2.07 6.10
C SER A 496 17.38 3.52 5.87
N TYR A 497 17.54 3.93 4.62
CA TYR A 497 18.06 5.27 4.25
C TYR A 497 17.37 5.89 3.02
N THR A 498 17.55 7.20 2.83
CA THR A 498 16.90 7.98 1.76
C THR A 498 17.72 8.03 0.46
N ARG A 499 17.09 8.36 -0.67
CA ARG A 499 17.77 8.54 -1.98
C ARG A 499 18.91 9.56 -1.96
N ARG A 500 18.90 10.53 -1.05
CA ARG A 500 20.00 11.49 -0.87
C ARG A 500 21.28 10.79 -0.37
N ALA A 501 21.14 9.86 0.57
CA ALA A 501 22.24 9.11 1.18
C ALA A 501 22.81 7.97 0.30
N ASN A 502 22.28 7.72 -0.91
CA ASN A 502 22.75 6.63 -1.80
C ASN A 502 24.28 6.64 -2.01
N ARG A 503 24.89 7.82 -2.20
CA ARG A 503 26.35 7.94 -2.41
C ARG A 503 27.16 7.72 -1.13
N GLU A 504 26.65 8.22 -0.01
CA GLU A 504 27.28 8.09 1.32
C GLU A 504 27.28 6.63 1.78
N ILE A 505 26.20 5.89 1.55
CA ILE A 505 26.10 4.47 1.90
C ILE A 505 27.01 3.59 1.04
N GLU A 506 27.12 3.82 -0.28
CA GLU A 506 28.03 3.01 -1.11
C GLU A 506 29.50 3.28 -0.77
N HIS A 507 29.84 4.52 -0.38
CA HIS A 507 31.17 4.87 0.15
C HIS A 507 31.43 4.16 1.49
N LEU A 508 30.51 4.27 2.45
CA LEU A 508 30.58 3.62 3.77
C LEU A 508 30.73 2.10 3.65
N LYS A 509 29.95 1.46 2.77
CA LYS A 509 30.06 0.04 2.44
C LYS A 509 31.44 -0.30 1.90
N THR A 510 31.98 0.49 0.96
CA THR A 510 33.33 0.29 0.40
C THR A 510 34.42 0.42 1.48
N GLU A 511 34.31 1.39 2.40
CA GLU A 511 35.24 1.52 3.53
C GLU A 511 35.17 0.31 4.48
N ILE A 512 33.97 -0.19 4.78
CA ILE A 512 33.76 -1.35 5.67
C ILE A 512 34.23 -2.65 5.00
N GLU A 513 33.92 -2.89 3.73
CA GLU A 513 34.37 -4.09 3.00
C GLU A 513 35.91 -4.15 2.88
N SER A 514 36.57 -3.00 2.69
CA SER A 514 38.04 -2.87 2.71
C SER A 514 38.63 -3.19 4.10
N ALA A 515 37.98 -2.73 5.17
CA ALA A 515 38.37 -3.07 6.54
C ALA A 515 38.15 -4.56 6.86
N ILE A 516 37.06 -5.16 6.38
CA ILE A 516 36.78 -6.61 6.51
C ILE A 516 37.86 -7.44 5.82
N ALA A 517 38.32 -7.04 4.63
CA ALA A 517 39.42 -7.71 3.94
C ALA A 517 40.73 -7.61 4.74
N THR A 518 41.12 -6.39 5.13
CA THR A 518 42.32 -6.13 5.95
C THR A 518 42.31 -6.94 7.27
N ALA A 519 41.15 -7.06 7.92
CA ALA A 519 40.97 -7.81 9.16
C ALA A 519 40.95 -9.35 8.97
N ARG A 520 40.78 -9.85 7.75
CA ARG A 520 40.97 -11.28 7.40
C ARG A 520 42.44 -11.57 7.14
N ASP A 521 43.10 -10.73 6.34
CA ASP A 521 44.49 -10.95 5.91
C ASP A 521 45.51 -10.70 7.04
N GLY A 522 45.19 -9.84 8.01
CA GLY A 522 46.02 -9.58 9.19
C GLY A 522 45.93 -10.63 10.31
N ALA A 523 45.10 -11.68 10.16
CA ALA A 523 44.91 -12.69 11.20
C ALA A 523 45.94 -13.83 11.09
N PRO A 524 46.81 -14.07 12.10
CA PRO A 524 47.70 -15.23 12.08
C PRO A 524 46.90 -16.54 12.13
N PRO A 525 47.32 -17.60 11.42
CA PRO A 525 46.56 -18.86 11.33
C PRO A 525 46.42 -19.52 12.70
N SER A 526 45.17 -19.69 13.14
CA SER A 526 44.86 -20.21 14.47
C SER A 526 45.18 -21.70 14.61
N GLY A 527 46.23 -22.01 15.37
CA GLY A 527 46.36 -23.24 16.15
C GLY A 527 46.19 -24.57 15.41
N ALA A 528 47.21 -25.01 14.68
CA ALA A 528 47.37 -26.45 14.42
C ALA A 528 47.58 -27.17 15.77
N ALA A 529 46.66 -28.06 16.13
CA ALA A 529 46.71 -28.78 17.40
C ALA A 529 47.85 -29.83 17.39
N VAL A 530 48.96 -29.51 18.03
CA VAL A 530 50.05 -30.47 18.27
C VAL A 530 49.67 -31.37 19.45
N THR A 531 49.32 -32.61 19.16
CA THR A 531 49.26 -33.69 20.16
C THR A 531 50.67 -34.20 20.45
N ALA A 532 51.05 -34.21 21.73
CA ALA A 532 52.23 -34.87 22.29
C ALA A 532 51.85 -35.49 23.64
#